data_AF-A0A7D8YDW5-F1
#
_entry.id   AF-A0A7D8YDW5-F1
#
_cell.length_a   1.000
_cell.length_b   1.000
_cell.length_c   1.000
_cell.angle_alpha   90.00
_cell.angle_beta   90.00
_cell.angle_gamma   90.00
#
_symmetry.space_group_name_H-M   'P 1'
#
loop_
_entity.id
_entity.type
_entity.pdbx_description
1 polymer ?
#
loop_
_entity_poly.entity_id
_entity_poly.type
_entity_poly.pdbx_seq_one_letter_code
_entity_poly.pdbx_strand_id
1 'polypeptide(L)'
;MTPKPSFTQETGLALQGVRSALADFVAAVPGNMRRPTDLQKALGLDSKICWQIFNVIRGDASIAPAIHVPTLPALRRAMASAESVGVPHTLIQGVRQSLQDFEKVVEAHAGARPDFDAMVAAVAPNEQTEQIELKHRRSVYRGLSHIWGTQIDVLSTTTLLKGNPDGSTDRLILSCKHGLRRLRPDANIRVYGYRLSLHTPATPSSTVPIEPGTIERYGAPLMPEFCSQPLPEFRMRTDEEGWSTCELAGRSIGRLSEMDLAFATVSRSVETARDTDGRRWLGSNVLFNTPTGLLVSTLLVHRPTFGEVRPELLVFAHAPGSDAPSAVRSTALPLRERIAALGSGDRIGASPDEPRLQEMLRTACDRVAWDPREFDAFQVRVQFPVLHSVVRISFFLDEKSKKV
;
A
#
# COMPACT_ATOMS: atom_id res chain seq x y z
N MET A 1 32.52 -28.24 -4.01
CA MET A 1 31.54 -27.72 -3.02
C MET A 1 30.16 -27.93 -3.59
N THR A 2 29.34 -28.79 -2.98
CA THR A 2 27.94 -28.97 -3.39
C THR A 2 27.19 -27.65 -3.17
N PRO A 3 26.39 -27.15 -4.14
CA PRO A 3 25.62 -25.93 -3.93
C PRO A 3 24.72 -26.12 -2.71
N LYS A 4 24.74 -25.13 -1.79
CA LYS A 4 23.82 -25.13 -0.66
C LYS A 4 22.38 -25.14 -1.22
N PRO A 5 21.48 -26.00 -0.72
CA PRO A 5 20.11 -26.01 -1.20
C PRO A 5 19.45 -24.65 -0.95
N SER A 6 18.53 -24.25 -1.82
CA SER A 6 17.86 -22.96 -1.67
C SER A 6 16.83 -23.00 -0.54
N PHE A 7 16.55 -21.86 0.08
CA PHE A 7 15.51 -21.70 1.11
C PHE A 7 14.19 -22.40 0.74
N THR A 8 13.72 -22.21 -0.49
CA THR A 8 12.48 -22.82 -1.00
C THR A 8 12.56 -24.34 -1.05
N GLN A 9 13.71 -24.92 -1.42
CA GLN A 9 13.90 -26.37 -1.50
C GLN A 9 13.91 -27.01 -0.11
N GLU A 10 14.72 -26.49 0.82
CA GLU A 10 14.80 -27.05 2.19
C GLU A 10 13.48 -26.91 2.93
N THR A 11 12.83 -25.75 2.79
CA THR A 11 11.49 -25.51 3.35
C THR A 11 10.46 -26.45 2.76
N GLY A 12 10.48 -26.66 1.44
CA GLY A 12 9.57 -27.58 0.76
C GLY A 12 9.70 -29.02 1.27
N LEU A 13 10.93 -29.52 1.41
CA LEU A 13 11.19 -30.86 1.93
C LEU A 13 10.74 -31.01 3.39
N ALA A 14 11.09 -30.06 4.25
CA ALA A 14 10.68 -30.10 5.66
C ALA A 14 9.15 -29.99 5.82
N LEU A 15 8.51 -29.10 5.06
CA LEU A 15 7.05 -28.96 5.04
C LEU A 15 6.35 -30.24 4.56
N GLN A 16 6.89 -30.91 3.54
CA GLN A 16 6.35 -32.19 3.06
C GLN A 16 6.43 -33.25 4.16
N GLY A 17 7.54 -33.32 4.91
CA GLY A 17 7.65 -34.20 6.07
C GLY A 17 6.59 -33.93 7.13
N VAL A 18 6.41 -32.66 7.51
CA VAL A 18 5.36 -32.24 8.46
C VAL A 18 3.96 -32.58 7.93
N ARG A 19 3.70 -32.33 6.64
CA ARG A 19 2.41 -32.62 6.00
C ARG A 19 2.06 -34.09 6.08
N SER A 20 2.98 -34.98 5.68
CA SER A 20 2.75 -36.43 5.73
C SER A 20 2.51 -36.89 7.16
N ALA A 21 3.35 -36.48 8.11
CA ALA A 21 3.21 -36.87 9.50
C ALA A 21 1.89 -36.40 10.13
N LEU A 22 1.45 -35.16 9.85
CA LEU A 22 0.17 -34.64 10.31
C LEU A 22 -1.02 -35.35 9.64
N ALA A 23 -0.92 -35.71 8.37
CA ALA A 23 -1.96 -36.45 7.66
C ALA A 23 -2.16 -37.84 8.27
N ASP A 24 -1.07 -38.58 8.50
CA ASP A 24 -1.12 -39.90 9.14
C ASP A 24 -1.65 -39.81 10.58
N PHE A 25 -1.22 -38.79 11.32
CA PHE A 25 -1.72 -38.50 12.66
C PHE A 25 -3.23 -38.26 12.68
N VAL A 26 -3.75 -37.40 11.79
CA VAL A 26 -5.20 -37.10 11.73
C VAL A 26 -6.00 -38.31 11.26
N ALA A 27 -5.47 -39.11 10.33
CA ALA A 27 -6.13 -40.33 9.85
C ALA A 27 -6.23 -41.42 10.92
N ALA A 28 -5.32 -41.44 11.89
CA ALA A 28 -5.31 -42.40 13.00
C ALA A 28 -6.22 -42.03 14.18
N VAL A 29 -6.76 -40.80 14.23
CA VAL A 29 -7.70 -40.39 15.28
C VAL A 29 -9.05 -41.10 15.06
N PRO A 30 -9.63 -41.78 16.08
CA PRO A 30 -10.91 -42.47 15.92
C PRO A 30 -12.03 -41.56 15.43
N GLY A 31 -12.74 -42.01 14.38
CA GLY A 31 -13.82 -41.27 13.74
C GLY A 31 -13.43 -40.75 12.35
N ASN A 32 -14.31 -39.95 11.75
CA ASN A 32 -14.12 -39.43 10.40
C ASN A 32 -13.68 -37.96 10.45
N MET A 33 -12.36 -37.72 10.53
CA MET A 33 -11.78 -36.39 10.67
C MET A 33 -11.74 -35.64 9.33
N ARG A 34 -12.88 -35.09 8.89
CA ARG A 34 -12.96 -34.35 7.62
C ARG A 34 -12.82 -32.85 7.79
N ARG A 35 -13.03 -32.30 8.98
CA ARG A 35 -13.01 -30.86 9.23
C ARG A 35 -12.22 -30.55 10.50
N PRO A 36 -11.67 -29.33 10.63
CA PRO A 36 -11.05 -28.88 11.88
C PRO A 36 -11.94 -29.08 13.10
N THR A 37 -13.25 -28.86 12.97
CA THR A 37 -14.23 -29.04 14.03
C THR A 37 -14.39 -30.49 14.49
N ASP A 38 -14.13 -31.45 13.61
CA ASP A 38 -14.23 -32.88 13.94
C ASP A 38 -13.03 -33.25 14.83
N LEU A 39 -11.82 -32.82 14.43
CA LEU A 39 -10.60 -33.00 15.21
C LEU A 39 -10.68 -32.27 16.57
N GLN A 40 -11.28 -31.08 16.57
CA GLN A 40 -11.52 -30.30 17.79
C GLN A 40 -12.37 -31.08 18.79
N LYS A 41 -13.49 -31.66 18.34
CA LYS A 41 -14.40 -32.45 19.18
C LYS A 41 -13.77 -33.76 19.64
N ALA A 42 -13.04 -34.44 18.76
CA ALA A 42 -12.42 -35.73 19.06
C ALA A 42 -11.29 -35.61 20.09
N LEU A 43 -10.50 -34.53 20.04
CA LEU A 43 -9.30 -34.38 20.88
C LEU A 43 -9.41 -33.26 21.93
N GLY A 44 -10.53 -32.55 22.02
CA GLY A 44 -10.72 -31.45 22.98
C GLY A 44 -9.76 -30.27 22.78
N LEU A 45 -9.41 -29.95 21.52
CA LEU A 45 -8.38 -28.96 21.20
C LEU A 45 -8.92 -27.55 20.96
N ASP A 46 -8.01 -26.59 20.90
CA ASP A 46 -8.31 -25.24 20.45
C ASP A 46 -8.56 -25.22 18.94
N SER A 47 -9.61 -24.50 18.50
CA SER A 47 -10.01 -24.43 17.10
C SER A 47 -8.91 -23.91 16.17
N LYS A 48 -8.03 -23.03 16.66
CA LYS A 48 -6.91 -22.47 15.89
C LYS A 48 -5.90 -23.55 15.51
N ILE A 49 -5.55 -24.44 16.45
CA ILE A 49 -4.59 -25.52 16.21
C ILE A 49 -5.16 -26.50 15.18
N CYS A 50 -6.42 -26.89 15.31
CA CYS A 50 -7.08 -27.76 14.34
C CYS A 50 -7.12 -27.13 12.95
N TRP A 51 -7.44 -25.83 12.85
CA TRP A 51 -7.41 -25.10 11.58
C TRP A 51 -6.01 -25.07 10.95
N GLN A 52 -4.97 -24.82 11.76
CA GLN A 52 -3.57 -24.84 11.31
C GLN A 52 -3.16 -26.20 10.74
N ILE A 53 -3.45 -27.30 11.47
CA ILE A 53 -3.15 -28.67 11.02
C ILE A 53 -3.80 -28.93 9.64
N PHE A 54 -5.08 -28.62 9.49
CA PHE A 54 -5.79 -28.87 8.23
C PHE A 54 -5.27 -28.00 7.08
N ASN A 55 -4.83 -26.76 7.32
CA ASN A 55 -4.20 -25.95 6.27
C ASN A 55 -2.85 -26.50 5.82
N VAL A 56 -2.06 -27.05 6.74
CA VAL A 56 -0.80 -27.71 6.36
C VAL A 56 -1.05 -28.97 5.55
N ILE A 57 -2.04 -29.79 5.95
CA ILE A 57 -2.41 -31.04 5.25
C ILE A 57 -2.96 -30.74 3.85
N ARG A 58 -3.83 -29.74 3.72
CA ARG A 58 -4.54 -29.40 2.47
C ARG A 58 -3.81 -28.40 1.58
N GLY A 59 -2.69 -27.86 2.05
CA GLY A 59 -1.89 -26.92 1.30
C GLY A 59 -1.47 -27.49 -0.05
N ASP A 60 -1.29 -26.61 -1.03
CA ASP A 60 -0.75 -26.99 -2.34
C ASP A 60 0.73 -27.42 -2.24
N ALA A 61 1.38 -27.71 -3.37
CA ALA A 61 2.80 -28.09 -3.39
C ALA A 61 3.77 -26.91 -3.13
N SER A 62 3.27 -25.68 -2.95
CA SER A 62 4.10 -24.53 -2.61
C SER A 62 4.54 -24.56 -1.15
N ILE A 63 5.47 -23.67 -0.80
CA ILE A 63 5.89 -23.49 0.59
C ILE A 63 4.98 -22.56 1.39
N ALA A 64 3.97 -21.94 0.76
CA ALA A 64 3.09 -20.98 1.46
C ALA A 64 2.39 -21.55 2.71
N PRO A 65 1.96 -22.83 2.75
CA PRO A 65 1.38 -23.44 3.96
C PRO A 65 2.33 -23.53 5.16
N ALA A 66 3.64 -23.30 4.97
CA ALA A 66 4.64 -23.33 6.05
C ALA A 66 4.31 -22.35 7.18
N ILE A 67 3.69 -21.20 6.88
CA ILE A 67 3.26 -20.21 7.89
C ILE A 67 2.24 -20.80 8.88
N HIS A 68 1.54 -21.87 8.50
CA HIS A 68 0.53 -22.52 9.34
C HIS A 68 1.09 -23.65 10.19
N VAL A 69 2.34 -24.08 10.00
CA VAL A 69 2.94 -25.17 10.78
C VAL A 69 2.91 -24.80 12.27
N PRO A 70 2.16 -25.52 13.11
CA PRO A 70 2.11 -25.22 14.54
C PRO A 70 3.48 -25.43 15.18
N THR A 71 3.77 -24.67 16.24
CA THR A 71 4.98 -24.92 17.03
C THR A 71 4.85 -26.21 17.81
N LEU A 72 5.98 -26.87 18.09
CA LEU A 72 5.98 -28.09 18.88
C LEU A 72 5.28 -27.92 20.25
N PRO A 73 5.50 -26.84 21.03
CA PRO A 73 4.74 -26.60 22.26
C PRO A 73 3.23 -26.52 22.06
N ALA A 74 2.76 -25.92 20.96
CA ALA A 74 1.33 -25.82 20.67
C ALA A 74 0.70 -27.21 20.44
N LEU A 75 1.41 -28.14 19.80
CA LEU A 75 0.92 -29.49 19.50
C LEU A 75 1.09 -30.50 20.64
N ARG A 76 1.80 -30.17 21.73
CA ARG A 76 1.99 -31.12 22.86
C ARG A 76 0.66 -31.66 23.40
N ARG A 77 -0.34 -30.79 23.60
CA ARG A 77 -1.67 -31.20 24.07
C ARG A 77 -2.42 -32.06 23.06
N ALA A 78 -2.28 -31.76 21.76
CA ALA A 78 -2.87 -32.55 20.69
C ALA A 78 -2.31 -33.98 20.66
N MET A 79 -0.99 -34.11 20.77
CA MET A 79 -0.32 -35.42 20.81
C MET A 79 -0.71 -36.22 22.06
N ALA A 80 -0.74 -35.61 23.24
CA ALA A 80 -1.14 -36.28 24.47
C ALA A 80 -2.61 -36.75 24.43
N SER A 81 -3.50 -35.91 23.89
CA SER A 81 -4.92 -36.27 23.75
C SER A 81 -5.11 -37.37 22.72
N ALA A 82 -4.39 -37.32 21.60
CA ALA A 82 -4.39 -38.37 20.58
C ALA A 82 -3.92 -39.72 21.13
N GLU A 83 -2.88 -39.72 21.97
CA GLU A 83 -2.41 -40.93 22.66
C GLU A 83 -3.52 -41.54 23.54
N SER A 84 -4.25 -40.70 24.29
CA SER A 84 -5.35 -41.17 25.15
C SER A 84 -6.53 -41.77 24.40
N VAL A 85 -6.71 -41.43 23.11
CA VAL A 85 -7.73 -42.01 22.23
C VAL A 85 -7.18 -43.14 21.33
N GLY A 86 -5.97 -43.62 21.60
CA GLY A 86 -5.40 -44.81 20.96
C GLY A 86 -4.61 -44.57 19.68
N VAL A 87 -4.21 -43.32 19.37
CA VAL A 87 -3.30 -43.06 18.24
C VAL A 87 -1.94 -43.70 18.51
N PRO A 88 -1.37 -44.49 17.58
CA PRO A 88 -0.09 -45.15 17.77
C PRO A 88 1.05 -44.20 18.14
N HIS A 89 1.83 -44.57 19.15
CA HIS A 89 2.97 -43.78 19.62
C HIS A 89 3.99 -43.48 18.52
N THR A 90 4.15 -44.38 17.54
CA THR A 90 5.04 -44.17 16.37
C THR A 90 4.62 -42.98 15.51
N LEU A 91 3.32 -42.78 15.28
CA LEU A 91 2.82 -41.62 14.52
C LEU A 91 3.02 -40.31 15.30
N ILE A 92 2.83 -40.36 16.62
CA ILE A 92 3.08 -39.22 17.52
C ILE A 92 4.57 -38.82 17.47
N GLN A 93 5.49 -39.80 17.51
CA GLN A 93 6.93 -39.53 17.36
C GLN A 93 7.26 -39.00 15.95
N GLY A 94 6.60 -39.50 14.91
CA GLY A 94 6.74 -39.00 13.54
C GLY A 94 6.42 -37.50 13.45
N VAL A 95 5.27 -37.07 13.98
CA VAL A 95 4.90 -35.65 14.03
C VAL A 95 5.95 -34.83 14.78
N ARG A 96 6.39 -35.30 15.95
CA ARG A 96 7.41 -34.62 16.76
C ARG A 96 8.72 -34.43 15.98
N GLN A 97 9.20 -35.48 15.33
CA GLN A 97 10.44 -35.46 14.57
C GLN A 97 10.33 -34.51 13.38
N SER A 98 9.26 -34.60 12.58
CA SER A 98 9.07 -33.71 11.43
C SER A 98 8.95 -32.24 11.83
N LEU A 99 8.30 -31.93 12.96
CA LEU A 99 8.27 -30.56 13.48
C LEU A 99 9.64 -30.07 13.93
N GLN A 100 10.43 -30.91 14.60
CA GLN A 100 11.79 -30.55 14.99
C GLN A 100 12.67 -30.28 13.76
N ASP A 101 12.53 -31.08 12.71
CA ASP A 101 13.28 -30.88 11.46
C ASP A 101 12.83 -29.61 10.74
N PHE A 102 11.53 -29.29 10.77
CA PHE A 102 11.03 -28.00 10.28
C PHE A 102 11.57 -26.82 11.09
N GLU A 103 11.57 -26.89 12.42
CA GLU A 103 12.12 -25.81 13.27
C GLU A 103 13.62 -25.62 13.06
N LYS A 104 14.38 -26.68 12.73
CA LYS A 104 15.79 -26.53 12.31
C LYS A 104 15.93 -25.72 11.03
N VAL A 105 15.03 -25.89 10.06
CA VAL A 105 15.02 -25.08 8.83
C VAL A 105 14.66 -23.63 9.14
N VAL A 106 13.67 -23.40 10.02
CA VAL A 106 13.32 -22.04 10.48
C VAL A 106 14.53 -21.35 11.12
N GLU A 107 15.18 -22.02 12.07
CA GLU A 107 16.37 -21.50 12.75
C GLU A 107 17.52 -21.23 11.75
N ALA A 108 17.80 -22.17 10.85
CA ALA A 108 18.92 -22.07 9.92
C ALA A 108 18.79 -20.92 8.90
N HIS A 109 17.56 -20.63 8.44
CA HIS A 109 17.33 -19.60 7.41
C HIS A 109 16.97 -18.23 7.99
N ALA A 110 16.23 -18.20 9.10
CA ALA A 110 15.61 -16.98 9.59
C ALA A 110 15.94 -16.67 11.06
N GLY A 111 16.44 -17.63 11.84
CA GLY A 111 16.70 -17.50 13.28
C GLY A 111 15.43 -17.37 14.15
N ALA A 112 14.32 -16.92 13.58
CA ALA A 112 13.04 -16.83 14.27
C ALA A 112 11.86 -17.02 13.31
N ARG A 113 10.74 -17.48 13.88
CA ARG A 113 9.51 -17.73 13.12
C ARG A 113 8.94 -16.50 12.39
N PRO A 114 8.90 -15.28 12.99
CA PRO A 114 8.40 -14.11 12.27
C PRO A 114 9.20 -13.78 11.01
N ASP A 115 10.52 -13.92 11.06
CA ASP A 115 11.40 -13.67 9.92
C ASP A 115 11.22 -14.75 8.85
N PHE A 116 11.05 -16.01 9.27
CA PHE A 116 10.72 -17.11 8.36
C PHE A 116 9.39 -16.89 7.64
N ASP A 117 8.33 -16.49 8.37
CA ASP A 117 7.02 -16.21 7.78
C ASP A 117 7.10 -15.06 6.76
N ALA A 118 7.93 -14.04 7.02
CA ALA A 118 8.20 -12.95 6.08
C ALA A 118 8.95 -13.43 4.81
N MET A 119 9.93 -14.32 4.97
CA MET A 119 10.64 -14.94 3.84
C MET A 119 9.68 -15.78 2.98
N VAL A 120 8.83 -16.59 3.60
CA VAL A 120 7.79 -17.36 2.89
C VAL A 120 6.84 -16.43 2.14
N ALA A 121 6.38 -15.35 2.79
CA ALA A 121 5.49 -14.37 2.17
C ALA A 121 6.10 -13.70 0.92
N ALA A 122 7.43 -13.48 0.93
CA ALA A 122 8.14 -12.90 -0.20
C ALA A 122 8.26 -13.85 -1.40
N VAL A 123 8.49 -15.15 -1.18
CA VAL A 123 8.77 -16.11 -2.27
C VAL A 123 7.56 -16.94 -2.71
N ALA A 124 6.51 -17.05 -1.87
CA ALA A 124 5.29 -17.79 -2.17
C ALA A 124 4.02 -16.92 -1.93
N PRO A 125 3.76 -15.92 -2.78
CA PRO A 125 2.59 -15.04 -2.70
C PRO A 125 1.25 -15.78 -2.67
N ASN A 126 0.42 -15.51 -1.67
CA ASN A 126 -1.01 -15.84 -1.67
C ASN A 126 -1.81 -14.91 -0.74
N GLU A 127 -3.14 -15.05 -0.72
CA GLU A 127 -4.04 -14.25 0.11
C GLU A 127 -3.67 -14.27 1.61
N GLN A 128 -3.22 -15.41 2.15
CA GLN A 128 -2.82 -15.46 3.57
C GLN A 128 -1.53 -14.70 3.84
N THR A 129 -0.53 -14.81 2.96
CA THR A 129 0.73 -14.05 3.09
C THR A 129 0.49 -12.53 2.95
N GLU A 130 -0.49 -12.11 2.15
CA GLU A 130 -0.90 -10.72 2.03
C GLU A 130 -1.48 -10.19 3.36
N GLN A 131 -2.24 -11.01 4.09
CA GLN A 131 -2.73 -10.62 5.42
C GLN A 131 -1.61 -10.45 6.44
N ILE A 132 -0.55 -11.27 6.37
CA ILE A 132 0.64 -11.14 7.21
C ILE A 132 1.36 -9.82 6.90
N GLU A 133 1.62 -9.55 5.63
CA GLU A 133 2.25 -8.31 5.19
C GLU A 133 1.44 -7.08 5.62
N LEU A 134 0.12 -7.11 5.43
CA LEU A 134 -0.79 -6.05 5.85
C LEU A 134 -0.75 -5.82 7.37
N LYS A 135 -0.64 -6.90 8.17
CA LYS A 135 -0.47 -6.81 9.62
C LYS A 135 0.85 -6.13 9.98
N HIS A 136 1.95 -6.45 9.31
CA HIS A 136 3.23 -5.79 9.51
C HIS A 136 3.16 -4.30 9.14
N ARG A 137 2.63 -3.97 7.96
CA ARG A 137 2.43 -2.57 7.54
C ARG A 137 1.56 -1.79 8.53
N ARG A 138 0.47 -2.38 9.02
CA ARG A 138 -0.38 -1.77 10.07
C ARG A 138 0.39 -1.53 11.37
N SER A 139 1.26 -2.47 11.77
CA SER A 139 2.10 -2.31 12.97
C SER A 139 3.10 -1.15 12.78
N VAL A 140 3.75 -1.09 11.61
CA VAL A 140 4.66 0.00 11.24
C VAL A 140 3.93 1.34 11.21
N TYR A 141 2.75 1.41 10.59
CA TYR A 141 1.90 2.60 10.59
C TYR A 141 1.62 3.10 12.02
N ARG A 142 1.23 2.22 12.95
CA ARG A 142 0.99 2.60 14.34
C ARG A 142 2.25 3.11 15.04
N GLY A 143 3.35 2.37 14.91
CA GLY A 143 4.64 2.76 15.48
C GLY A 143 5.12 4.12 14.97
N LEU A 144 5.10 4.32 13.66
CA LEU A 144 5.49 5.57 13.02
C LEU A 144 4.53 6.71 13.36
N SER A 145 3.23 6.46 13.48
CA SER A 145 2.27 7.48 13.92
C SER A 145 2.64 8.05 15.29
N HIS A 146 3.01 7.18 16.24
CA HIS A 146 3.48 7.61 17.57
C HIS A 146 4.83 8.35 17.52
N ILE A 147 5.79 7.85 16.73
CA ILE A 147 7.13 8.45 16.61
C ILE A 147 7.07 9.83 15.94
N TRP A 148 6.37 9.93 14.81
CA TRP A 148 6.21 11.19 14.07
C TRP A 148 5.25 12.14 14.78
N GLY A 149 4.30 11.60 15.53
CA GLY A 149 3.32 12.39 16.26
C GLY A 149 2.19 12.90 15.38
N THR A 150 1.99 12.29 14.23
CA THR A 150 0.96 12.65 13.25
C THR A 150 0.47 11.40 12.54
N GLN A 151 -0.81 11.39 12.16
CA GLN A 151 -1.40 10.34 11.36
C GLN A 151 -2.52 10.88 10.48
N ILE A 152 -2.75 10.21 9.35
CA ILE A 152 -3.88 10.42 8.44
C ILE A 152 -4.65 9.10 8.36
N ASP A 153 -5.97 9.16 8.36
CA ASP A 153 -6.81 7.97 8.19
C ASP A 153 -6.90 7.63 6.70
N VAL A 154 -7.27 8.61 5.86
CA VAL A 154 -7.29 8.46 4.39
C VAL A 154 -6.57 9.65 3.72
N LEU A 155 -5.59 9.34 2.88
CA LEU A 155 -5.03 10.29 1.92
C LEU A 155 -5.64 9.99 0.56
N SER A 156 -6.40 10.92 0.02
CA SER A 156 -6.94 10.85 -1.33
C SER A 156 -6.20 11.83 -2.22
N THR A 157 -5.77 11.38 -3.40
CA THR A 157 -5.12 12.24 -4.39
C THR A 157 -5.71 11.97 -5.75
N THR A 158 -6.14 13.01 -6.45
CA THR A 158 -6.68 12.90 -7.80
C THR A 158 -5.87 13.80 -8.72
N THR A 159 -5.20 13.22 -9.70
CA THR A 159 -4.45 13.96 -10.72
C THR A 159 -5.17 13.83 -12.04
N LEU A 160 -5.56 14.96 -12.64
CA LEU A 160 -6.06 15.03 -14.00
C LEU A 160 -4.94 15.54 -14.92
N LEU A 161 -4.80 14.91 -16.08
CA LEU A 161 -3.82 15.28 -17.10
C LEU A 161 -4.54 15.59 -18.41
N LYS A 162 -4.25 16.76 -18.99
CA LYS A 162 -4.77 17.19 -20.30
C LYS A 162 -3.62 17.74 -21.14
N GLY A 163 -3.38 17.13 -22.30
CA GLY A 163 -2.34 17.63 -23.21
C GLY A 163 -2.83 18.84 -24.01
N ASN A 164 -1.89 19.71 -24.36
CA ASN A 164 -2.11 20.94 -25.13
C ASN A 164 -1.61 20.78 -26.58
N PRO A 165 -2.07 21.61 -27.53
CA PRO A 165 -1.65 21.55 -28.93
C PRO A 165 -0.14 21.75 -29.16
N ASP A 166 0.53 22.49 -28.27
CA ASP A 166 1.98 22.72 -28.30
C ASP A 166 2.81 21.51 -27.78
N GLY A 167 2.14 20.43 -27.35
CA GLY A 167 2.75 19.23 -26.80
C GLY A 167 3.08 19.32 -25.31
N SER A 168 2.79 20.44 -24.64
CA SER A 168 2.83 20.56 -23.19
C SER A 168 1.62 19.87 -22.53
N THR A 169 1.60 19.77 -21.21
CA THR A 169 0.50 19.16 -20.46
C THR A 169 0.04 20.06 -19.32
N ASP A 170 -1.26 20.27 -19.23
CA ASP A 170 -1.89 20.84 -18.05
C ASP A 170 -2.18 19.74 -17.04
N ARG A 171 -1.97 20.05 -15.75
CA ARG A 171 -2.18 19.14 -14.64
C ARG A 171 -3.05 19.79 -13.57
N LEU A 172 -4.17 19.16 -13.24
CA LEU A 172 -4.97 19.54 -12.08
C LEU A 172 -4.76 18.48 -10.98
N ILE A 173 -4.44 18.92 -9.76
CA ILE A 173 -4.22 18.04 -8.62
C ILE A 173 -5.21 18.41 -7.53
N LEU A 174 -5.98 17.42 -7.08
CA LEU A 174 -6.80 17.47 -5.87
C LEU A 174 -6.15 16.57 -4.82
N SER A 175 -6.10 17.04 -3.58
CA SER A 175 -5.64 16.22 -2.45
C SER A 175 -6.53 16.42 -1.25
N CYS A 176 -7.03 15.32 -0.69
CA CYS A 176 -7.76 15.31 0.57
C CYS A 176 -7.02 14.50 1.62
N LYS A 177 -7.02 15.01 2.85
CA LYS A 177 -6.50 14.32 4.04
C LYS A 177 -7.65 14.20 5.02
N HIS A 178 -8.17 13.00 5.20
CA HIS A 178 -9.24 12.71 6.15
C HIS A 178 -8.69 12.16 7.46
N GLY A 179 -9.28 12.60 8.57
CA GLY A 179 -8.89 12.17 9.92
C GLY A 179 -7.45 12.54 10.27
N LEU A 180 -6.92 13.63 9.71
CA LEU A 180 -5.60 14.14 10.04
C LEU A 180 -5.55 14.48 11.52
N ARG A 181 -4.58 13.94 12.25
CA ARG A 181 -4.46 14.12 13.70
C ARG A 181 -3.04 14.41 14.15
N ARG A 182 -2.93 15.33 15.10
CA ARG A 182 -1.71 15.57 15.89
C ARG A 182 -1.73 14.68 17.12
N LEU A 183 -0.73 13.82 17.31
CA LEU A 183 -0.62 12.92 18.46
C LEU A 183 0.30 13.47 19.56
N ARG A 184 1.12 14.48 19.26
CA ARG A 184 1.97 15.19 20.25
C ARG A 184 2.06 16.69 19.93
N PRO A 185 2.19 17.57 20.94
CA PRO A 185 2.14 19.02 20.74
C PRO A 185 3.22 19.57 19.80
N ASP A 186 4.39 18.94 19.76
CA ASP A 186 5.60 19.34 19.02
C ASP A 186 5.70 18.75 17.60
N ALA A 187 4.75 17.92 17.17
CA ALA A 187 4.79 17.32 15.83
C ALA A 187 4.74 18.39 14.73
N ASN A 188 5.69 18.41 13.81
CA ASN A 188 5.56 19.24 12.61
C ASN A 188 4.68 18.52 11.59
N ILE A 189 3.51 19.08 11.25
CA ILE A 189 2.55 18.47 10.32
C ILE A 189 2.57 19.26 9.03
N ARG A 190 3.27 18.71 8.02
CA ARG A 190 3.23 19.22 6.65
C ARG A 190 1.95 18.73 5.98
N VAL A 191 1.03 19.65 5.73
CA VAL A 191 -0.28 19.33 5.16
C VAL A 191 -0.31 19.47 3.65
N TYR A 192 0.55 20.33 3.10
CA TYR A 192 0.66 20.52 1.67
C TYR A 192 2.06 20.99 1.33
N GLY A 193 2.56 20.57 0.19
CA GLY A 193 3.83 21.03 -0.35
C GLY A 193 3.80 20.76 -1.84
N TYR A 194 4.21 21.73 -2.64
CA TYR A 194 4.35 21.56 -4.07
C TYR A 194 5.79 21.82 -4.47
N ARG A 195 6.28 20.98 -5.36
CA ARG A 195 7.59 21.08 -5.98
C ARG A 195 7.38 21.00 -7.48
N LEU A 196 7.88 21.97 -8.24
CA LEU A 196 7.73 22.00 -9.70
C LEU A 196 8.61 20.93 -10.39
N SER A 197 9.71 20.51 -9.76
CA SER A 197 10.54 19.36 -10.15
C SER A 197 11.38 18.89 -8.96
N LEU A 198 11.61 17.58 -8.79
CA LEU A 198 12.46 17.04 -7.73
C LEU A 198 13.97 17.28 -7.96
N HIS A 199 14.37 17.67 -9.18
CA HIS A 199 15.79 17.74 -9.57
C HIS A 199 16.13 18.90 -10.53
N THR A 200 15.17 19.78 -10.85
CA THR A 200 15.39 20.92 -11.75
C THR A 200 15.02 22.21 -11.02
N PRO A 201 15.82 23.29 -11.13
CA PRO A 201 15.43 24.60 -10.64
C PRO A 201 14.07 24.96 -11.23
N ALA A 202 13.10 25.26 -10.37
CA ALA A 202 11.76 25.61 -10.80
C ALA A 202 11.81 26.85 -11.68
N THR A 203 11.26 26.79 -12.89
CA THR A 203 10.79 28.01 -13.56
C THR A 203 9.55 28.50 -12.79
N PRO A 204 9.60 29.69 -12.17
CA PRO A 204 8.46 30.21 -11.42
C PRO A 204 7.34 30.56 -12.41
N SER A 205 6.14 29.96 -12.25
CA SER A 205 4.81 30.56 -12.53
C SER A 205 3.69 29.59 -12.96
N SER A 206 3.90 28.30 -13.21
CA SER A 206 2.81 27.51 -13.82
C SER A 206 1.75 26.97 -12.87
N THR A 207 2.04 26.80 -11.57
CA THR A 207 1.12 26.18 -10.60
C THR A 207 0.43 27.23 -9.74
N VAL A 208 -0.90 27.27 -9.81
CA VAL A 208 -1.75 28.23 -9.09
C VAL A 208 -2.90 27.51 -8.39
N PRO A 209 -3.46 28.07 -7.29
CA PRO A 209 -4.70 27.55 -6.72
C PRO A 209 -5.83 27.64 -7.75
N ILE A 210 -6.74 26.66 -7.74
CA ILE A 210 -7.94 26.74 -8.60
C ILE A 210 -8.92 27.81 -8.11
N GLU A 211 -8.84 28.18 -6.84
CA GLU A 211 -9.57 29.28 -6.23
C GLU A 211 -8.59 30.44 -5.95
N PRO A 212 -8.66 31.53 -6.74
CA PRO A 212 -7.81 32.70 -6.55
C PRO A 212 -7.94 33.28 -5.13
N GLY A 213 -6.83 33.72 -4.53
CA GLY A 213 -6.84 34.35 -3.21
C GLY A 213 -6.74 33.39 -2.01
N THR A 214 -6.82 32.08 -2.24
CA THR A 214 -6.81 31.09 -1.12
C THR A 214 -5.47 31.01 -0.42
N ILE A 215 -4.36 31.11 -1.16
CA ILE A 215 -3.01 31.12 -0.57
C ILE A 215 -2.82 32.39 0.27
N GLU A 216 -3.24 33.54 -0.23
CA GLU A 216 -3.12 34.83 0.46
C GLU A 216 -4.00 34.86 1.72
N ARG A 217 -5.20 34.28 1.64
CA ARG A 217 -6.17 34.30 2.75
C ARG A 217 -5.88 33.25 3.82
N TYR A 218 -5.42 32.07 3.43
CA TYR A 218 -5.30 30.91 4.33
C TYR A 218 -3.89 30.35 4.45
N GLY A 219 -2.93 30.83 3.66
CA GLY A 219 -1.56 30.28 3.60
C GLY A 219 -1.46 28.96 2.81
N ALA A 220 -2.53 28.55 2.11
CA ALA A 220 -2.59 27.28 1.39
C ALA A 220 -3.65 27.30 0.25
N PRO A 221 -3.49 26.49 -0.81
CA PRO A 221 -4.45 26.39 -1.91
C PRO A 221 -5.64 25.48 -1.52
N LEU A 222 -6.33 25.85 -0.45
CA LEU A 222 -7.44 25.09 0.11
C LEU A 222 -8.66 25.11 -0.80
N MET A 223 -9.52 24.11 -0.63
CA MET A 223 -10.93 24.17 -1.02
C MET A 223 -11.77 24.21 0.26
N PRO A 224 -12.09 25.42 0.80
CA PRO A 224 -12.71 25.57 2.11
C PRO A 224 -14.02 24.79 2.30
N GLU A 225 -14.80 24.64 1.23
CA GLU A 225 -16.08 23.92 1.24
C GLU A 225 -15.96 22.41 1.50
N PHE A 226 -14.75 21.86 1.32
CA PHE A 226 -14.41 20.45 1.56
C PHE A 226 -13.53 20.24 2.79
N CYS A 227 -13.29 21.28 3.59
CA CYS A 227 -12.50 21.22 4.81
C CYS A 227 -13.40 21.22 6.06
N SER A 228 -12.90 20.65 7.17
CA SER A 228 -13.54 20.80 8.49
C SER A 228 -13.62 22.27 8.93
N GLN A 229 -14.64 22.59 9.72
CA GLN A 229 -14.85 23.92 10.29
C GLN A 229 -14.75 23.87 11.83
N PRO A 230 -14.11 24.87 12.46
CA PRO A 230 -13.41 26.00 11.84
C PRO A 230 -12.14 25.57 11.10
N LEU A 231 -11.79 26.30 10.03
CA LEU A 231 -10.51 26.09 9.34
C LEU A 231 -9.34 26.30 10.32
N PRO A 232 -8.31 25.42 10.30
CA PRO A 232 -7.14 25.62 11.12
C PRO A 232 -6.24 26.73 10.55
N GLU A 233 -5.35 27.24 11.39
CA GLU A 233 -4.30 28.16 10.96
C GLU A 233 -3.16 27.39 10.29
N PHE A 234 -2.57 28.00 9.25
CA PHE A 234 -1.43 27.45 8.53
C PHE A 234 -0.24 28.41 8.55
N ARG A 235 0.96 27.85 8.45
CA ARG A 235 2.21 28.60 8.25
C ARG A 235 2.84 28.14 6.96
N MET A 236 3.03 29.09 6.04
CA MET A 236 3.82 28.84 4.84
C MET A 236 5.30 29.04 5.14
N ARG A 237 6.12 28.08 4.76
CA ARG A 237 7.58 28.18 4.80
C ARG A 237 8.10 27.96 3.39
N THR A 238 8.81 28.95 2.87
CA THR A 238 9.59 28.83 1.66
C THR A 238 11.05 28.65 2.06
N ASP A 239 11.69 27.57 1.63
CA ASP A 239 13.12 27.36 1.87
C ASP A 239 13.99 28.02 0.77
N GLU A 240 15.31 27.96 0.95
CA GLU A 240 16.29 28.54 0.03
C GLU A 240 16.28 27.88 -1.37
N GLU A 241 15.76 26.65 -1.46
CA GLU A 241 15.57 25.92 -2.72
C GLU A 241 14.22 26.28 -3.39
N GLY A 242 13.43 27.16 -2.79
CA GLY A 242 12.13 27.61 -3.28
C GLY A 242 10.98 26.66 -2.96
N TRP A 243 11.16 25.66 -2.09
CA TRP A 243 10.06 24.80 -1.66
C TRP A 243 9.11 25.58 -0.77
N SER A 244 7.89 25.80 -1.25
CA SER A 244 6.81 26.30 -0.42
C SER A 244 6.09 25.11 0.22
N THR A 245 6.22 25.02 1.54
CA THR A 245 5.54 24.02 2.38
C THR A 245 4.52 24.71 3.27
N CYS A 246 3.35 24.11 3.38
CA CYS A 246 2.30 24.52 4.30
C CYS A 246 2.31 23.59 5.49
N GLU A 247 2.52 24.17 6.67
CA GLU A 247 2.55 23.49 7.96
C GLU A 247 1.30 23.87 8.76
N LEU A 248 0.68 22.87 9.39
CA LEU A 248 -0.44 23.09 10.30
C LEU A 248 0.06 23.80 11.56
N ALA A 249 -0.48 24.98 11.85
CA ALA A 249 -0.21 25.70 13.07
C ALA A 249 -1.00 25.14 14.25
N GLY A 250 -0.77 25.70 15.44
CA GLY A 250 -1.46 25.28 16.67
C GLY A 250 -0.85 24.04 17.35
N ARG A 251 -1.43 23.66 18.48
CA ARG A 251 -0.89 22.65 19.41
C ARG A 251 -1.93 21.65 19.92
N SER A 252 -3.17 21.71 19.41
CA SER A 252 -4.24 20.77 19.78
C SER A 252 -3.83 19.34 19.47
N ILE A 253 -4.15 18.39 20.36
CA ILE A 253 -3.75 16.98 20.24
C ILE A 253 -4.94 16.02 20.27
N GLY A 254 -4.72 14.82 19.76
CA GLY A 254 -5.68 13.71 19.78
C GLY A 254 -6.92 14.00 18.92
N ARG A 255 -8.08 13.50 19.36
CA ARG A 255 -9.35 13.66 18.64
C ARG A 255 -9.81 15.11 18.50
N LEU A 256 -9.42 15.99 19.43
CA LEU A 256 -9.73 17.43 19.33
C LEU A 256 -8.93 18.14 18.23
N SER A 257 -7.90 17.48 17.69
CA SER A 257 -7.12 17.96 16.54
C SER A 257 -7.51 17.31 15.23
N GLU A 258 -8.51 16.42 15.24
CA GLU A 258 -8.95 15.70 14.05
C GLU A 258 -9.59 16.68 13.07
N MET A 259 -9.15 16.62 11.81
CA MET A 259 -9.64 17.49 10.75
C MET A 259 -9.52 16.84 9.37
N ASP A 260 -10.40 17.25 8.49
CA ASP A 260 -10.37 16.94 7.06
C ASP A 260 -9.93 18.19 6.29
N LEU A 261 -8.93 18.04 5.43
CA LEU A 261 -8.38 19.13 4.62
C LEU A 261 -8.39 18.76 3.15
N ALA A 262 -8.83 19.69 2.31
CA ALA A 262 -8.87 19.56 0.86
C ALA A 262 -8.05 20.68 0.20
N PHE A 263 -7.26 20.31 -0.80
CA PHE A 263 -6.38 21.21 -1.56
C PHE A 263 -6.58 21.01 -3.05
N ALA A 264 -6.47 22.08 -3.83
CA ALA A 264 -6.51 21.98 -5.27
C ALA A 264 -5.65 23.03 -5.99
N THR A 265 -4.86 22.55 -6.95
CA THR A 265 -3.96 23.39 -7.75
C THR A 265 -3.95 22.94 -9.19
N VAL A 266 -3.81 23.90 -10.11
CA VAL A 266 -3.61 23.64 -11.53
C VAL A 266 -2.23 24.14 -11.97
N SER A 267 -1.51 23.28 -12.66
CA SER A 267 -0.25 23.58 -13.34
C SER A 267 -0.52 23.67 -14.85
N ARG A 268 -0.19 24.79 -15.48
CA ARG A 268 -0.39 25.00 -16.94
C ARG A 268 0.90 24.81 -17.73
N SER A 269 0.77 24.26 -18.93
CA SER A 269 1.87 24.10 -19.90
C SER A 269 3.12 23.45 -19.31
N VAL A 270 2.95 22.38 -18.52
CA VAL A 270 4.06 21.63 -17.92
C VAL A 270 4.75 20.81 -19.00
N GLU A 271 6.09 20.87 -19.03
CA GLU A 271 6.89 20.03 -19.92
C GLU A 271 6.73 18.54 -19.55
N THR A 272 6.60 17.69 -20.55
CA THR A 272 6.48 16.24 -20.33
C THR A 272 7.82 15.65 -19.89
N ALA A 273 7.81 14.91 -18.77
CA ALA A 273 8.99 14.23 -18.27
C ALA A 273 9.50 13.15 -19.25
N ARG A 274 10.81 12.89 -19.18
CA ARG A 274 11.48 11.86 -19.97
C ARG A 274 12.05 10.77 -19.07
N ASP A 275 12.01 9.53 -19.55
CA ASP A 275 12.68 8.40 -18.92
C ASP A 275 14.16 8.35 -19.36
N THR A 276 14.95 7.44 -18.79
CA THR A 276 16.39 7.31 -19.07
C THR A 276 16.70 6.96 -20.52
N ASP A 277 15.75 6.36 -21.24
CA ASP A 277 15.85 6.03 -22.66
C ASP A 277 15.30 7.15 -23.58
N GLY A 278 14.91 8.29 -23.01
CA GLY A 278 14.38 9.45 -23.72
C GLY A 278 12.87 9.40 -24.01
N ARG A 279 12.18 8.27 -23.75
CA ARG A 279 10.73 8.17 -23.92
C ARG A 279 10.01 9.13 -22.99
N ARG A 280 8.94 9.72 -23.49
CA ARG A 280 8.09 10.62 -22.70
C ARG A 280 7.12 9.84 -21.85
N TRP A 281 6.91 10.28 -20.62
CA TRP A 281 5.94 9.67 -19.71
C TRP A 281 5.21 10.73 -18.90
N LEU A 282 3.99 10.38 -18.49
CA LEU A 282 3.14 11.21 -17.64
C LEU A 282 2.57 10.36 -16.51
N GLY A 283 2.16 10.99 -15.41
CA GLY A 283 1.56 10.26 -14.30
C GLY A 283 1.31 11.09 -13.06
N SER A 284 0.96 10.38 -12.00
CA SER A 284 0.81 10.88 -10.64
C SER A 284 1.83 10.23 -9.74
N ASN A 285 2.50 11.03 -8.91
CA ASN A 285 3.38 10.57 -7.83
C ASN A 285 2.80 11.02 -6.50
N VAL A 286 2.70 10.10 -5.56
CA VAL A 286 2.31 10.39 -4.17
C VAL A 286 3.44 9.96 -3.25
N LEU A 287 4.15 10.93 -2.69
CA LEU A 287 5.19 10.72 -1.69
C LEU A 287 4.56 10.65 -0.29
N PHE A 288 4.85 9.58 0.45
CA PHE A 288 4.40 9.44 1.82
C PHE A 288 5.41 10.01 2.79
N ASN A 289 5.10 11.20 3.33
CA ASN A 289 5.87 11.83 4.40
C ASN A 289 5.10 11.87 5.74
N THR A 290 3.88 11.33 5.76
CA THR A 290 3.01 11.25 6.94
C THR A 290 2.45 9.83 7.04
N PRO A 291 2.49 9.17 8.21
CA PRO A 291 1.85 7.88 8.42
C PRO A 291 0.37 7.93 8.00
N THR A 292 0.00 7.07 7.05
CA THR A 292 -1.31 7.10 6.39
C THR A 292 -1.97 5.72 6.50
N GLY A 293 -3.24 5.66 6.90
CA GLY A 293 -4.00 4.42 7.02
C GLY A 293 -4.40 3.83 5.66
N LEU A 294 -4.82 4.69 4.73
CA LEU A 294 -5.23 4.33 3.38
C LEU A 294 -4.82 5.42 2.39
N LEU A 295 -4.18 5.04 1.27
CA LEU A 295 -4.09 5.87 0.07
C LEU A 295 -5.23 5.49 -0.88
N VAL A 296 -5.92 6.49 -1.43
CA VAL A 296 -6.72 6.39 -2.65
C VAL A 296 -6.11 7.33 -3.69
N SER A 297 -5.38 6.80 -4.66
CA SER A 297 -4.78 7.61 -5.73
C SER A 297 -5.48 7.36 -7.04
N THR A 298 -6.02 8.42 -7.64
CA THR A 298 -6.75 8.38 -8.90
C THR A 298 -6.01 9.22 -9.95
N LEU A 299 -5.76 8.62 -11.11
CA LEU A 299 -5.24 9.26 -12.30
C LEU A 299 -6.37 9.37 -13.32
N LEU A 300 -6.69 10.58 -13.75
CA LEU A 300 -7.63 10.87 -14.82
C LEU A 300 -6.86 11.35 -16.06
N VAL A 301 -7.05 10.67 -17.18
CA VAL A 301 -6.31 10.92 -18.42
C VAL A 301 -7.28 11.42 -19.49
N HIS A 302 -7.03 12.62 -20.03
CA HIS A 302 -7.88 13.22 -21.06
C HIS A 302 -7.85 12.40 -22.36
N ARG A 303 -8.90 11.62 -22.60
CA ARG A 303 -9.03 10.70 -23.73
C ARG A 303 -8.87 11.40 -25.08
N PRO A 304 -9.45 12.59 -25.34
CA PRO A 304 -9.27 13.27 -26.62
C PRO A 304 -7.80 13.61 -26.95
N THR A 305 -6.95 13.86 -25.94
CA THR A 305 -5.54 14.19 -26.20
C THR A 305 -4.63 12.96 -26.20
N PHE A 306 -4.88 12.00 -25.31
CA PHE A 306 -3.95 10.89 -25.10
C PHE A 306 -4.42 9.56 -25.70
N GLY A 307 -5.68 9.46 -26.13
CA GLY A 307 -6.26 8.21 -26.62
C GLY A 307 -6.38 7.16 -25.51
N GLU A 308 -6.35 5.88 -25.91
CA GLU A 308 -6.29 4.77 -24.96
C GLU A 308 -4.89 4.66 -24.37
N VAL A 309 -4.79 4.67 -23.04
CA VAL A 309 -3.53 4.52 -22.31
C VAL A 309 -3.54 3.27 -21.46
N ARG A 310 -2.34 2.74 -21.17
CA ARG A 310 -2.14 1.61 -20.26
C ARG A 310 -1.23 2.04 -19.12
N PRO A 311 -1.80 2.54 -18.00
CA PRO A 311 -0.99 2.95 -16.87
C PRO A 311 -0.37 1.76 -16.15
N GLU A 312 0.87 1.95 -15.70
CA GLU A 312 1.61 1.06 -14.83
C GLU A 312 1.62 1.60 -13.41
N LEU A 313 1.58 0.70 -12.43
CA LEU A 313 1.80 1.00 -11.03
C LEU A 313 3.25 0.69 -10.68
N LEU A 314 3.91 1.63 -10.01
CA LEU A 314 5.20 1.40 -9.39
C LEU A 314 5.18 1.98 -7.97
N VAL A 315 5.60 1.17 -7.01
CA VAL A 315 5.86 1.66 -5.65
C VAL A 315 7.34 1.47 -5.36
N PHE A 316 8.01 2.52 -4.90
CA PHE A 316 9.47 2.50 -4.72
C PHE A 316 9.88 3.34 -3.51
N ALA A 317 11.02 3.01 -2.92
CA ALA A 317 11.59 3.81 -1.85
C ALA A 317 12.03 5.18 -2.38
N HIS A 318 11.69 6.24 -1.66
CA HIS A 318 12.16 7.58 -1.99
C HIS A 318 13.65 7.68 -1.66
N ALA A 319 14.48 7.83 -2.70
CA ALA A 319 15.91 8.02 -2.58
C ALA A 319 16.34 9.22 -3.43
N PRO A 320 17.41 9.94 -3.05
CA PRO A 320 17.99 10.96 -3.91
C PRO A 320 18.42 10.35 -5.25
N GLY A 321 18.06 10.97 -6.38
CA GLY A 321 18.43 10.46 -7.71
C GLY A 321 17.41 10.81 -8.77
N SER A 322 17.43 10.14 -9.92
CA SER A 322 16.44 10.36 -10.97
C SER A 322 15.09 9.72 -10.60
N ASP A 323 13.99 10.46 -10.80
CA ASP A 323 12.63 9.92 -10.72
C ASP A 323 12.20 9.18 -11.98
N ALA A 324 13.06 9.07 -12.99
CA ALA A 324 12.74 8.38 -14.23
C ALA A 324 12.27 6.94 -13.95
N PRO A 325 11.17 6.45 -14.55
CA PRO A 325 10.60 5.12 -14.28
C PRO A 325 11.65 4.01 -14.29
N SER A 326 12.54 4.00 -15.28
CA SER A 326 13.57 2.97 -15.40
C SER A 326 14.64 3.06 -14.30
N ALA A 327 14.95 4.25 -13.79
CA ALA A 327 15.92 4.44 -12.72
C ALA A 327 15.41 3.90 -11.37
N VAL A 328 14.14 4.20 -11.04
CA VAL A 328 13.54 3.86 -9.74
C VAL A 328 13.08 2.40 -9.64
N ARG A 329 13.08 1.64 -10.74
CA ARG A 329 12.73 0.20 -10.71
C ARG A 329 13.66 -0.62 -9.81
N SER A 330 14.91 -0.22 -9.67
CA SER A 330 15.87 -0.87 -8.78
C SER A 330 15.54 -0.73 -7.28
N THR A 331 14.76 0.30 -6.91
CA THR A 331 14.31 0.57 -5.54
C THR A 331 12.82 0.24 -5.35
N ALA A 332 12.24 -0.52 -6.29
CA ALA A 332 10.85 -0.93 -6.23
C ALA A 332 10.57 -1.78 -4.99
N LEU A 333 9.50 -1.45 -4.29
CA LEU A 333 8.98 -2.22 -3.16
C LEU A 333 8.03 -3.30 -3.71
N PRO A 334 8.03 -4.52 -3.14
CA PRO A 334 7.24 -5.65 -3.63
C PRO A 334 5.76 -5.55 -3.22
N LEU A 335 5.15 -4.39 -3.42
CA LEU A 335 3.75 -4.13 -3.17
C LEU A 335 2.88 -4.69 -4.30
N ARG A 336 1.75 -5.32 -3.93
CA ARG A 336 0.91 -6.13 -4.82
C ARG A 336 -0.39 -5.46 -5.23
N GLU A 337 -0.56 -4.21 -4.86
CA GLU A 337 -1.71 -3.40 -5.23
C GLU A 337 -1.85 -3.32 -6.76
N ARG A 338 -3.08 -3.14 -7.23
CA ARG A 338 -3.40 -3.14 -8.66
C ARG A 338 -4.18 -1.90 -9.03
N ILE A 339 -3.99 -1.46 -10.27
CA ILE A 339 -4.79 -0.38 -10.85
C ILE A 339 -6.15 -0.95 -11.25
N ALA A 340 -7.22 -0.32 -10.78
CA ALA A 340 -8.57 -0.52 -11.25
C ALA A 340 -8.91 0.55 -12.29
N ALA A 341 -9.33 0.12 -13.48
CA ALA A 341 -9.93 1.03 -14.47
C ALA A 341 -11.39 1.28 -14.08
N LEU A 342 -11.73 2.54 -13.80
CA LEU A 342 -13.07 2.95 -13.35
C LEU A 342 -13.96 3.44 -14.51
N GLY A 343 -13.40 3.56 -15.72
CA GLY A 343 -14.08 4.11 -16.88
C GLY A 343 -14.05 5.64 -16.88
N SER A 344 -15.16 6.27 -17.25
CA SER A 344 -15.26 7.73 -17.39
C SER A 344 -15.15 8.48 -16.05
N GLY A 345 -14.48 9.63 -16.03
CA GLY A 345 -14.20 10.42 -14.82
C GLY A 345 -15.44 10.91 -14.07
N ASP A 346 -16.55 11.16 -14.77
CA ASP A 346 -17.84 11.51 -14.17
C ASP A 346 -18.51 10.35 -13.42
N ARG A 347 -18.09 9.10 -13.71
CA ARG A 347 -18.60 7.87 -13.09
C ARG A 347 -17.77 7.39 -11.91
N ILE A 348 -16.77 8.16 -11.47
CA ILE A 348 -16.07 7.88 -10.22
C ILE A 348 -17.10 8.02 -9.10
N GLY A 349 -17.59 6.87 -8.62
CA GLY A 349 -18.59 6.80 -7.57
C GLY A 349 -18.03 7.30 -6.23
N ALA A 350 -18.93 7.75 -5.37
CA ALA A 350 -18.59 7.98 -3.97
C ALA A 350 -18.08 6.67 -3.36
N SER A 351 -16.93 6.74 -2.70
CA SER A 351 -16.39 5.65 -1.89
C SER A 351 -16.66 5.96 -0.42
N PRO A 352 -16.87 4.96 0.45
CA PRO A 352 -16.89 5.18 1.88
C PRO A 352 -15.65 5.94 2.40
N ASP A 353 -14.51 5.82 1.71
CA ASP A 353 -13.25 6.46 2.10
C ASP A 353 -13.11 7.90 1.57
N GLU A 354 -13.92 8.30 0.59
CA GLU A 354 -13.93 9.64 0.00
C GLU A 354 -15.34 9.97 -0.51
N PRO A 355 -16.26 10.31 0.40
CA PRO A 355 -17.68 10.45 0.05
C PRO A 355 -17.95 11.64 -0.86
N ARG A 356 -17.10 12.68 -0.82
CA ARG A 356 -17.29 13.94 -1.57
C ARG A 356 -16.38 14.07 -2.80
N LEU A 357 -15.71 12.97 -3.23
CA LEU A 357 -14.78 13.02 -4.37
C LEU A 357 -15.44 13.61 -5.63
N GLN A 358 -16.64 13.12 -5.94
CA GLN A 358 -17.33 13.49 -7.18
C GLN A 358 -17.75 14.96 -7.17
N GLU A 359 -18.18 15.48 -6.01
CA GLU A 359 -18.52 16.89 -5.83
C GLU A 359 -17.27 17.77 -6.01
N MET A 360 -16.18 17.42 -5.32
CA MET A 360 -14.90 18.13 -5.43
C MET A 360 -14.32 18.10 -6.84
N LEU A 361 -14.40 16.96 -7.51
CA LEU A 361 -13.95 16.81 -8.90
C LEU A 361 -14.75 17.72 -9.84
N ARG A 362 -16.07 17.77 -9.69
CA ARG A 362 -16.94 18.66 -10.48
C ARG A 362 -16.61 20.13 -10.22
N THR A 363 -16.55 20.55 -8.95
CA THR A 363 -16.16 21.92 -8.61
C THR A 363 -14.83 22.28 -9.26
N ALA A 364 -13.81 21.42 -9.11
CA ALA A 364 -12.49 21.72 -9.65
C ALA A 364 -12.47 21.77 -11.18
N CYS A 365 -13.14 20.84 -11.85
CA CYS A 365 -13.30 20.83 -13.30
C CYS A 365 -14.02 22.08 -13.82
N ASP A 366 -15.11 22.50 -13.16
CA ASP A 366 -15.86 23.70 -13.52
C ASP A 366 -14.98 24.95 -13.42
N ARG A 367 -14.15 25.06 -12.37
CA ARG A 367 -13.22 26.19 -12.17
C ARG A 367 -12.14 26.27 -13.25
N VAL A 368 -11.76 25.16 -13.87
CA VAL A 368 -10.76 25.13 -14.95
C VAL A 368 -11.36 24.91 -16.35
N ALA A 369 -12.70 24.91 -16.45
CA ALA A 369 -13.48 24.65 -17.66
C ALA A 369 -13.14 23.31 -18.36
N TRP A 370 -13.02 22.23 -17.57
CA TRP A 370 -12.80 20.87 -18.08
C TRP A 370 -14.07 20.02 -17.94
N ASP A 371 -14.33 19.14 -18.90
CA ASP A 371 -15.44 18.18 -18.80
C ASP A 371 -14.92 16.84 -18.23
N PRO A 372 -15.32 16.42 -17.01
CA PRO A 372 -14.85 15.17 -16.42
C PRO A 372 -15.21 13.91 -17.23
N ARG A 373 -16.18 13.98 -18.15
CA ARG A 373 -16.55 12.88 -19.05
C ARG A 373 -15.51 12.57 -20.12
N GLU A 374 -14.61 13.53 -20.38
CA GLU A 374 -13.53 13.38 -21.35
C GLU A 374 -12.33 12.62 -20.79
N PHE A 375 -12.38 12.21 -19.51
CA PHE A 375 -11.26 11.58 -18.84
C PHE A 375 -11.51 10.11 -18.56
N ASP A 376 -10.49 9.27 -18.78
CA ASP A 376 -10.45 7.89 -18.31
C ASP A 376 -9.80 7.83 -16.93
N ALA A 377 -10.46 7.16 -15.99
CA ALA A 377 -10.09 7.10 -14.59
C ALA A 377 -9.44 5.77 -14.22
N PHE A 378 -8.28 5.86 -13.57
CA PHE A 378 -7.48 4.74 -13.09
C PHE A 378 -7.18 4.95 -11.62
N GLN A 379 -7.53 3.99 -10.76
CA GLN A 379 -7.38 4.12 -9.32
C GLN A 379 -6.54 3.00 -8.73
N VAL A 380 -5.69 3.34 -7.76
CA VAL A 380 -5.05 2.37 -6.87
C VAL A 380 -5.41 2.68 -5.42
N ARG A 381 -5.58 1.62 -4.63
CA ARG A 381 -5.83 1.69 -3.20
C ARG A 381 -4.71 0.97 -2.46
N VAL A 382 -4.02 1.66 -1.56
CA VAL A 382 -2.88 1.11 -0.80
C VAL A 382 -3.17 1.25 0.68
N GLN A 383 -3.33 0.13 1.38
CA GLN A 383 -3.52 0.15 2.83
C GLN A 383 -2.17 0.25 3.53
N PHE A 384 -2.07 1.13 4.54
CA PHE A 384 -0.86 1.35 5.31
C PHE A 384 0.40 1.52 4.44
N PRO A 385 0.40 2.46 3.47
CA PRO A 385 1.55 2.70 2.61
C PRO A 385 2.82 2.94 3.44
N VAL A 386 3.95 2.39 2.95
CA VAL A 386 5.25 2.51 3.61
C VAL A 386 5.69 3.97 3.62
N LEU A 387 6.02 4.50 4.79
CA LEU A 387 6.53 5.87 4.93
C LEU A 387 7.84 6.04 4.16
N HIS A 388 8.04 7.20 3.53
CA HIS A 388 9.14 7.49 2.62
C HIS A 388 9.18 6.59 1.38
N SER A 389 8.04 6.03 0.98
CA SER A 389 7.87 5.47 -0.36
C SER A 389 7.10 6.43 -1.26
N VAL A 390 7.15 6.18 -2.57
CA VAL A 390 6.35 6.87 -3.59
C VAL A 390 5.46 5.84 -4.26
N VAL A 391 4.15 6.11 -4.31
CA VAL A 391 3.21 5.39 -5.19
C VAL A 391 3.07 6.19 -6.48
N ARG A 392 3.37 5.54 -7.61
CA ARG A 392 3.26 6.12 -8.94
C ARG A 392 2.27 5.36 -9.80
N ILE A 393 1.35 6.11 -10.42
CA ILE A 393 0.56 5.64 -11.56
C ILE A 393 1.05 6.43 -12.77
N SER A 394 1.59 5.77 -13.79
CA SER A 394 2.17 6.45 -14.96
C SER A 394 1.99 5.67 -16.25
N PHE A 395 2.02 6.35 -17.38
CA PHE A 395 2.01 5.74 -18.71
C PHE A 395 3.02 6.43 -19.63
N PHE A 396 3.49 5.71 -20.64
CA PHE A 396 4.35 6.25 -21.68
C PHE A 396 3.52 6.81 -22.83
N LEU A 397 4.01 7.88 -23.45
CA LEU A 397 3.41 8.43 -24.67
C LEU A 397 4.01 7.74 -25.88
N ASP A 398 3.17 7.18 -26.75
CA ASP A 398 3.62 6.63 -28.02
C ASP A 398 4.18 7.74 -28.92
N GLU A 399 5.31 7.49 -29.59
CA GLU A 399 5.90 8.44 -30.52
C GLU A 399 4.99 8.75 -31.73
N LYS A 400 4.04 7.86 -32.01
CA LYS A 400 3.12 7.94 -33.15
C LYS A 400 1.93 8.89 -32.94
N SER A 401 1.67 9.37 -31.72
CA SER A 401 0.52 10.26 -31.43
C SER A 401 0.72 11.71 -31.91
N LYS A 402 1.76 12.00 -32.69
CA LYS A 402 2.08 13.35 -33.22
C LYS A 402 1.27 13.79 -34.46
N LYS A 403 0.21 13.07 -34.86
CA LYS A 403 -0.65 13.48 -35.97
C LYS A 403 -2.06 13.78 -35.48
N VAL A 404 -2.26 15.00 -34.96
CA VAL A 404 -3.57 15.68 -34.98
C VAL A 404 -3.32 17.08 -35.49
#